data_AF-A0A6F8TXN9-F1
#
_entry.id   AF-A0A6F8TXN9-F1
#
_cell.length_a   1.000
_cell.length_b   1.000
_cell.length_c   1.000
_cell.angle_alpha   90.00
_cell.angle_beta   90.00
_cell.angle_gamma   90.00
#
_symmetry.space_group_name_H-M   'P 1'
#
loop_
_entity.id
_entity.type
_entity.pdbx_description
1 polymer ?
#
loop_
_entity_poly.entity_id
_entity_poly.type
_entity_poly.pdbx_seq_one_letter_code
_entity_poly.pdbx_strand_id
1 'polypeptide(L)'
;MNEEHQERLTHYLAAFIEEMVGNGVDEVVISPGSRSTPLALLFAHHPKVKTYINVDERSAAFFALGMAKAQNKPVALLCSSGTAGANYYPAIIEARYSRIPLIVLTADRPHELREVGAPQAIDQIDLYGKHVKWSTDMALPEMTPSMLRYARSSAARGVSISKVHPQGPVHFNFPFREPLIPDLNKVEFSDVHGKKVHHGDVHLSPELVEELQQKLSGCERGLIICGPGINQDAVSSIAEFAKRYGMPIVADPLSFLRSGEHDKEHVMDAYDTFLRIDELKEALRPDAVIRFGAMPVSKALMLFLKDCDDIPTWIVSKGEDWQDPTARGTDYIHCSERLFCESFMGLPSREGSWMRKWKDVNIGTKELLLQGHREWDEGQAVHQLLQHLPEKAALFVSNSMPIRDVDTFFFTNDLSQSIYANRGANGIDGVVSTALGMSVKHDPMYLLIGDLAFFHDLNGLLTARKYQLNMTIIVMNNNGGGIFSYLPQAKEPDHFEDLFGTPMDLEFAHAAKLYGAGFIQVTAEEEFLPALEEADQRRGINIIEVMTNREINVANHRKLWNFVSREMTTRENGDQFDSSYQ
;
A
#
# COMPACT_ATOMS: atom_id res chain seq x y z
N MET A 1 -25.16 27.44 33.13
CA MET A 1 -25.40 27.03 31.72
C MET A 1 -24.10 26.77 30.97
N ASN A 2 -23.16 27.73 30.87
CA ASN A 2 -21.91 27.49 30.13
C ASN A 2 -20.99 26.45 30.79
N GLU A 3 -20.86 26.48 32.12
CA GLU A 3 -20.03 25.51 32.87
C GLU A 3 -20.60 24.08 32.79
N GLU A 4 -21.92 23.92 32.95
CA GLU A 4 -22.59 22.62 32.81
C GLU A 4 -22.47 22.06 31.39
N HIS A 5 -22.59 22.91 30.35
CA HIS A 5 -22.36 22.48 28.97
C HIS A 5 -20.93 22.01 28.74
N GLN A 6 -19.96 22.78 29.22
CA GLN A 6 -18.54 22.46 29.13
C GLN A 6 -18.23 21.13 29.84
N GLU A 7 -18.80 20.89 31.02
CA GLU A 7 -18.64 19.64 31.77
C GLU A 7 -19.23 18.45 31.00
N ARG A 8 -20.45 18.58 30.44
CA ARG A 8 -21.06 17.53 29.60
C ARG A 8 -20.23 17.19 28.37
N LEU A 9 -19.75 18.21 27.64
CA LEU A 9 -18.86 18.06 26.49
C LEU A 9 -17.59 17.29 26.88
N THR A 10 -16.99 17.70 27.99
CA THR A 10 -15.73 17.20 28.51
C THR A 10 -15.80 15.70 28.87
N HIS A 11 -16.74 15.31 29.75
CA HIS A 11 -16.83 13.91 30.20
C HIS A 11 -17.30 12.95 29.10
N TYR A 12 -18.20 13.41 28.22
CA TYR A 12 -18.69 12.61 27.10
C TYR A 12 -17.56 12.25 26.13
N LEU A 13 -16.75 13.23 25.75
CA LEU A 13 -15.64 13.02 24.82
C LEU A 13 -14.45 12.32 25.48
N ALA A 14 -14.17 12.61 26.75
CA ALA A 14 -13.15 11.87 27.50
C ALA A 14 -13.48 10.38 27.55
N ALA A 15 -14.74 10.01 27.81
CA ALA A 15 -15.19 8.62 27.80
C ALA A 15 -15.04 7.96 26.41
N PHE A 16 -15.34 8.69 25.33
CA PHE A 16 -15.10 8.20 23.96
C PHE A 16 -13.62 7.93 23.69
N ILE A 17 -12.75 8.91 23.99
CA ILE A 17 -11.31 8.86 23.71
C ILE A 17 -10.64 7.76 24.53
N GLU A 18 -10.91 7.69 25.83
CA GLU A 18 -10.34 6.66 26.72
C GLU A 18 -10.67 5.24 26.26
N GLU A 19 -11.89 5.02 25.75
CA GLU A 19 -12.31 3.73 25.23
C GLU A 19 -11.66 3.40 23.88
N MET A 20 -11.47 4.38 22.99
CA MET A 20 -10.71 4.16 21.74
C MET A 20 -9.25 3.79 22.04
N VAL A 21 -8.59 4.55 22.93
CA VAL A 21 -7.19 4.29 23.32
C VAL A 21 -7.08 2.89 23.94
N GLY A 22 -8.02 2.51 24.81
CA GLY A 22 -8.09 1.18 25.39
C GLY A 22 -8.28 0.04 24.38
N ASN A 23 -8.77 0.34 23.18
CA ASN A 23 -8.95 -0.61 22.09
C ASN A 23 -7.83 -0.54 21.03
N GLY A 24 -6.74 0.19 21.32
CA GLY A 24 -5.50 0.21 20.55
C GLY A 24 -5.32 1.41 19.62
N VAL A 25 -6.05 2.52 19.83
CA VAL A 25 -5.89 3.77 19.07
C VAL A 25 -5.06 4.77 19.88
N ASP A 26 -3.74 4.72 19.75
CA ASP A 26 -2.80 5.56 20.50
C ASP A 26 -2.11 6.64 19.64
N GLU A 27 -2.34 6.66 18.34
CA GLU A 27 -1.84 7.68 17.43
C GLU A 27 -2.97 8.39 16.67
N VAL A 28 -2.92 9.73 16.64
CA VAL A 28 -3.94 10.59 16.03
C VAL A 28 -3.29 11.65 15.15
N VAL A 29 -3.73 11.71 13.89
CA VAL A 29 -3.37 12.80 12.97
C VAL A 29 -4.48 13.84 12.99
N ILE A 30 -4.14 15.09 13.30
CA ILE A 30 -5.08 16.19 13.54
C ILE A 30 -4.83 17.30 12.52
N SER A 31 -5.89 17.70 11.83
CA SER A 31 -5.96 18.90 11.02
C SER A 31 -6.59 20.05 11.83
N PRO A 32 -5.97 21.25 11.83
CA PRO A 32 -6.36 22.33 12.73
C PRO A 32 -7.74 22.90 12.40
N GLY A 33 -8.53 23.23 13.43
CA GLY A 33 -9.80 23.93 13.22
C GLY A 33 -10.58 24.20 14.51
N SER A 34 -11.51 25.16 14.44
CA SER A 34 -12.27 25.59 15.62
C SER A 34 -13.30 24.55 16.09
N ARG A 35 -14.12 23.99 15.19
CA ARG A 35 -15.19 23.05 15.58
C ARG A 35 -14.63 21.76 16.20
N SER A 36 -13.44 21.35 15.79
CA SER A 36 -12.70 20.18 16.31
C SER A 36 -11.93 20.42 17.61
N THR A 37 -11.96 21.64 18.16
CA THR A 37 -11.28 22.01 19.42
C THR A 37 -11.53 21.03 20.57
N PRO A 38 -12.76 20.56 20.86
CA PRO A 38 -12.99 19.65 21.98
C PRO A 38 -12.18 18.36 21.88
N LEU A 39 -12.21 17.70 20.71
CA LEU A 39 -11.49 16.46 20.47
C LEU A 39 -9.98 16.70 20.41
N ALA A 40 -9.52 17.76 19.73
CA ALA A 40 -8.11 18.03 19.56
C ALA A 40 -7.40 18.28 20.91
N LEU A 41 -8.03 19.08 21.79
CA LEU A 41 -7.48 19.35 23.12
C LEU A 41 -7.48 18.11 24.01
N LEU A 42 -8.54 17.29 23.98
CA LEU A 42 -8.60 16.07 24.78
C LEU A 42 -7.61 15.00 24.29
N PHE A 43 -7.42 14.82 22.99
CA PHE A 43 -6.37 13.94 22.46
C PHE A 43 -4.97 14.41 22.85
N ALA A 44 -4.69 15.71 22.74
CA ALA A 44 -3.41 16.27 23.15
C ALA A 44 -3.17 16.18 24.66
N HIS A 45 -4.25 16.17 25.47
CA HIS A 45 -4.17 16.03 26.92
C HIS A 45 -4.04 14.56 27.38
N HIS A 46 -4.45 13.59 26.56
CA HIS A 46 -4.43 12.18 26.92
C HIS A 46 -2.98 11.64 26.98
N PRO A 47 -2.51 11.08 28.12
CA PRO A 47 -1.09 10.78 28.34
C PRO A 47 -0.52 9.67 27.44
N LYS A 48 -1.38 8.78 26.93
CA LYS A 48 -1.00 7.69 26.02
C LYS A 48 -1.15 8.01 24.54
N VAL A 49 -1.69 9.18 24.18
CA VAL A 49 -1.94 9.53 22.78
C VAL A 49 -0.79 10.36 22.23
N LYS A 50 -0.23 9.91 21.10
CA LYS A 50 0.69 10.72 20.31
C LYS A 50 -0.06 11.43 19.19
N THR A 51 0.09 12.75 19.13
CA THR A 51 -0.58 13.58 18.12
C THR A 51 0.39 14.04 17.03
N TYR A 52 -0.10 14.02 15.78
CA TYR A 52 0.60 14.53 14.61
C TYR A 52 -0.28 15.58 13.94
N ILE A 53 0.24 16.78 13.73
CA ILE A 53 -0.52 17.92 13.26
C ILE A 53 -0.12 18.20 11.81
N ASN A 54 -1.08 18.10 10.90
CA ASN A 54 -0.89 18.38 9.48
C ASN A 54 -1.96 19.36 8.99
N VAL A 55 -1.54 20.43 8.32
CA VAL A 55 -2.39 21.56 7.91
C VAL A 55 -3.19 21.27 6.64
N ASP A 56 -2.69 20.38 5.78
CA ASP A 56 -3.38 19.94 4.57
C ASP A 56 -4.12 18.64 4.90
N GLU A 57 -5.45 18.68 4.96
CA GLU A 57 -6.26 17.51 5.29
C GLU A 57 -6.01 16.31 4.37
N ARG A 58 -5.81 16.53 3.08
CA ARG A 58 -5.56 15.43 2.13
C ARG A 58 -4.25 14.74 2.48
N SER A 59 -3.17 15.50 2.64
CA SER A 59 -1.87 14.97 3.07
C SER A 59 -1.94 14.36 4.48
N ALA A 60 -2.72 14.93 5.40
CA ALA A 60 -2.95 14.38 6.74
C ALA A 60 -3.56 12.98 6.70
N ALA A 61 -4.57 12.79 5.84
CA ALA A 61 -5.26 11.52 5.69
C ALA A 61 -4.35 10.42 5.14
N PHE A 62 -3.54 10.74 4.13
CA PHE A 62 -2.54 9.81 3.60
C PHE A 62 -1.38 9.56 4.57
N PHE A 63 -1.00 10.54 5.37
CA PHE A 63 -0.03 10.34 6.45
C PHE A 63 -0.53 9.32 7.49
N ALA A 64 -1.80 9.44 7.93
CA ALA A 64 -2.40 8.44 8.81
C ALA A 64 -2.53 7.07 8.14
N LEU A 65 -2.89 7.02 6.85
CA LEU A 65 -2.91 5.79 6.05
C LEU A 65 -1.53 5.10 6.10
N GLY A 66 -0.45 5.84 5.87
CA GLY A 66 0.92 5.33 5.94
C GLY A 66 1.27 4.79 7.33
N MET A 67 0.95 5.54 8.38
CA MET A 67 1.17 5.09 9.75
C MET A 67 0.42 3.80 10.08
N ALA A 68 -0.86 3.70 9.69
CA ALA A 68 -1.68 2.52 9.91
C ALA A 68 -1.16 1.31 9.12
N LYS A 69 -0.68 1.55 7.88
CA LYS A 69 -0.11 0.55 6.98
C LYS A 69 1.20 -0.05 7.53
N ALA A 70 2.10 0.78 8.04
CA ALA A 70 3.35 0.32 8.65
C ALA A 70 3.13 -0.49 9.93
N GLN A 71 2.09 -0.17 10.70
CA GLN A 71 1.86 -0.76 12.03
C GLN A 71 0.90 -1.94 12.04
N ASN A 72 0.10 -2.08 10.98
CA ASN A 72 -1.08 -2.95 10.96
C ASN A 72 -2.00 -2.69 12.17
N LYS A 73 -2.20 -1.39 12.50
CA LYS A 73 -3.01 -0.93 13.64
C LYS A 73 -3.85 0.29 13.26
N PRO A 74 -5.03 0.49 13.88
CA PRO A 74 -5.86 1.66 13.59
C PRO A 74 -5.19 2.97 14.00
N VAL A 75 -5.20 3.94 13.09
CA VAL A 75 -4.78 5.33 13.37
C VAL A 75 -6.00 6.24 13.21
N ALA A 76 -6.16 7.19 14.13
CA ALA A 76 -7.26 8.15 14.05
C ALA A 76 -6.89 9.40 13.24
N LEU A 77 -7.89 9.96 12.56
CA LEU A 77 -7.85 11.19 11.79
C LEU A 77 -8.87 12.16 12.37
N LEU A 78 -8.48 13.40 12.65
CA LEU A 78 -9.38 14.41 13.19
C LEU A 78 -9.32 15.70 12.38
N CYS A 79 -10.44 16.13 11.82
CA CYS A 79 -10.57 17.46 11.21
C CYS A 79 -11.78 18.23 11.74
N SER A 80 -11.77 19.53 11.43
CA SER A 80 -12.95 20.37 11.62
C SER A 80 -14.05 20.06 10.60
N SER A 81 -15.16 20.74 10.77
CA SER A 81 -16.31 20.68 9.88
C SER A 81 -16.08 21.42 8.55
N GLY A 82 -16.87 21.09 7.53
CA GLY A 82 -16.80 21.68 6.19
C GLY A 82 -15.99 20.83 5.23
N THR A 83 -15.36 21.48 4.25
CA THR A 83 -14.55 20.80 3.20
C THR A 83 -13.33 20.06 3.75
N ALA A 84 -12.94 20.29 5.00
CA ALA A 84 -11.89 19.55 5.68
C ALA A 84 -12.16 18.03 5.69
N GLY A 85 -13.39 17.61 6.01
CA GLY A 85 -13.79 16.19 5.91
C GLY A 85 -13.76 15.69 4.47
N ALA A 86 -14.15 16.51 3.49
CA ALA A 86 -14.11 16.13 2.07
C ALA A 86 -12.67 15.93 1.55
N ASN A 87 -11.66 16.59 2.11
CA ASN A 87 -10.27 16.39 1.70
C ASN A 87 -9.69 15.05 2.17
N TYR A 88 -10.30 14.39 3.17
CA TYR A 88 -9.89 13.04 3.57
C TYR A 88 -10.30 11.97 2.56
N TYR A 89 -11.26 12.25 1.68
CA TYR A 89 -11.91 11.27 0.81
C TYR A 89 -10.96 10.36 0.04
N PRO A 90 -9.90 10.87 -0.63
CA PRO A 90 -9.03 10.00 -1.44
C PRO A 90 -8.31 8.95 -0.59
N ALA A 91 -7.81 9.32 0.59
CA ALA A 91 -7.17 8.39 1.51
C ALA A 91 -8.18 7.38 2.12
N ILE A 92 -9.44 7.76 2.33
CA ILE A 92 -10.49 6.85 2.79
C ILE A 92 -10.83 5.81 1.72
N ILE A 93 -10.89 6.23 0.45
CA ILE A 93 -11.03 5.31 -0.69
C ILE A 93 -9.84 4.34 -0.72
N GLU A 94 -8.62 4.85 -0.67
CA GLU A 94 -7.42 4.00 -0.67
C GLU A 94 -7.42 3.03 0.53
N ALA A 95 -7.73 3.51 1.74
CA ALA A 95 -7.83 2.68 2.93
C ALA A 95 -8.86 1.55 2.79
N ARG A 96 -9.99 1.81 2.12
CA ARG A 96 -11.02 0.79 1.87
C ARG A 96 -10.50 -0.33 0.99
N TYR A 97 -9.89 0.02 -0.14
CA TYR A 97 -9.44 -0.96 -1.14
C TYR A 97 -8.12 -1.66 -0.72
N SER A 98 -7.23 -0.96 -0.02
CA SER A 98 -6.00 -1.53 0.56
C SER A 98 -6.21 -2.20 1.92
N ARG A 99 -7.45 -2.26 2.41
CA ARG A 99 -7.82 -2.86 3.70
C ARG A 99 -7.04 -2.29 4.88
N ILE A 100 -6.93 -0.97 4.98
CA ILE A 100 -6.19 -0.28 6.06
C ILE A 100 -7.16 0.27 7.11
N PRO A 101 -6.95 -0.02 8.41
CA PRO A 101 -7.84 0.43 9.47
C PRO A 101 -7.61 1.92 9.80
N LEU A 102 -8.56 2.79 9.46
CA LEU A 102 -8.55 4.19 9.85
C LEU A 102 -9.79 4.55 10.68
N ILE A 103 -9.61 5.41 11.67
CA ILE A 103 -10.70 5.95 12.48
C ILE A 103 -10.90 7.42 12.13
N VAL A 104 -11.91 7.74 11.31
CA VAL A 104 -12.15 9.10 10.82
C VAL A 104 -13.09 9.84 11.76
N LEU A 105 -12.64 10.96 12.30
CA LEU A 105 -13.38 11.81 13.23
C LEU A 105 -13.59 13.18 12.59
N THR A 106 -14.81 13.50 12.20
CA THR A 106 -15.15 14.83 11.66
C THR A 106 -15.96 15.59 12.71
N ALA A 107 -15.47 16.76 13.13
CA ALA A 107 -16.31 17.66 13.92
C ALA A 107 -17.41 18.26 13.04
N ASP A 108 -18.53 18.63 13.64
CA ASP A 108 -19.71 19.12 12.91
C ASP A 108 -20.53 20.15 13.71
N ARG A 109 -21.43 20.84 13.02
CA ARG A 109 -22.41 21.75 13.61
C ARG A 109 -23.52 20.95 14.29
N PRO A 110 -24.12 21.51 15.35
CA PRO A 110 -25.29 20.90 15.97
C PRO A 110 -26.49 20.97 15.02
N HIS A 111 -27.51 20.14 15.27
CA HIS A 111 -28.71 19.99 14.44
C HIS A 111 -29.31 21.33 13.98
N GLU A 112 -29.44 22.31 14.87
CA GLU A 112 -30.02 23.63 14.58
C GLU A 112 -29.19 24.52 13.65
N LEU A 113 -27.95 24.13 13.31
CA LEU A 113 -27.04 24.85 12.41
C LEU A 113 -26.64 24.04 11.17
N ARG A 114 -27.21 22.85 10.98
CA ARG A 114 -27.06 22.07 9.74
C ARG A 114 -28.11 22.53 8.72
N GLU A 115 -27.77 22.48 7.43
CA GLU A 115 -28.70 22.73 6.31
C GLU A 115 -29.39 24.11 6.26
N VAL A 116 -28.92 25.08 7.06
CA VAL A 116 -29.49 26.44 7.16
C VAL A 116 -28.57 27.52 6.61
N GLY A 117 -27.53 27.15 5.86
CA GLY A 117 -26.53 28.09 5.35
C GLY A 117 -25.58 28.65 6.42
N ALA A 118 -25.44 27.94 7.55
CA ALA A 118 -24.50 28.33 8.59
C ALA A 118 -23.05 28.28 8.07
N PRO A 119 -22.17 29.24 8.44
CA PRO A 119 -20.81 29.30 7.92
C PRO A 119 -20.03 28.00 8.11
N GLN A 120 -19.39 27.55 7.03
CA GLN A 120 -18.56 26.35 6.95
C GLN A 120 -19.32 25.03 7.25
N ALA A 121 -20.64 25.02 7.39
CA ALA A 121 -21.42 23.79 7.55
C ALA A 121 -21.77 23.15 6.20
N ILE A 122 -21.61 21.83 6.10
CA ILE A 122 -22.02 21.00 4.97
C ILE A 122 -22.76 19.78 5.51
N ASP A 123 -23.38 18.98 4.64
CA ASP A 123 -23.85 17.66 5.05
C ASP A 123 -22.64 16.72 5.23
N GLN A 124 -22.44 16.25 6.46
CA GLN A 124 -21.38 15.30 6.82
C GLN A 124 -21.93 13.96 7.29
N ILE A 125 -23.26 13.78 7.32
CA ILE A 125 -23.84 12.50 7.69
C ILE A 125 -23.58 11.53 6.54
N ASP A 126 -22.96 10.38 6.85
CA ASP A 126 -22.54 9.39 5.85
C ASP A 126 -21.67 9.97 4.73
N LEU A 127 -20.83 10.97 5.06
CA LEU A 127 -19.99 11.69 4.10
C LEU A 127 -19.25 10.76 3.12
N TYR A 128 -18.72 9.63 3.61
CA TYR A 128 -17.93 8.67 2.84
C TYR A 128 -18.72 7.48 2.24
N GLY A 129 -20.04 7.43 2.46
CA GLY A 129 -20.92 6.39 1.95
C GLY A 129 -20.38 4.97 2.17
N LYS A 130 -20.25 4.21 1.07
CA LYS A 130 -19.80 2.80 1.09
C LYS A 130 -18.27 2.64 1.18
N HIS A 131 -17.51 3.73 1.19
CA HIS A 131 -16.06 3.68 1.35
C HIS A 131 -15.63 3.48 2.80
N VAL A 132 -16.55 3.63 3.76
CA VAL A 132 -16.33 3.23 5.16
C VAL A 132 -17.11 1.97 5.50
N LYS A 133 -16.59 1.18 6.44
CA LYS A 133 -17.24 -0.04 6.94
C LYS A 133 -18.43 0.26 7.84
N TRP A 134 -18.36 1.38 8.53
CA TRP A 134 -19.39 1.85 9.44
C TRP A 134 -19.26 3.37 9.61
N SER A 135 -20.41 4.02 9.65
CA SER A 135 -20.56 5.47 9.83
C SER A 135 -21.58 5.70 10.94
N THR A 136 -21.36 6.72 11.76
CA THR A 136 -22.33 7.16 12.77
C THR A 136 -22.27 8.67 12.95
N ASP A 137 -23.45 9.30 13.01
CA ASP A 137 -23.60 10.63 13.59
C ASP A 137 -23.70 10.46 15.10
N MET A 138 -22.72 10.99 15.84
CA MET A 138 -22.69 10.88 17.28
C MET A 138 -23.75 11.78 17.89
N ALA A 139 -24.40 11.30 18.95
CA ALA A 139 -25.33 12.13 19.70
C ALA A 139 -24.63 13.39 20.26
N LEU A 140 -25.42 14.45 20.46
CA LEU A 140 -24.94 15.64 21.15
C LEU A 140 -24.42 15.27 22.55
N PRO A 141 -23.33 15.91 23.02
CA PRO A 141 -22.73 15.55 24.30
C PRO A 141 -23.67 15.70 25.50
N GLU A 142 -23.77 14.61 26.26
CA GLU A 142 -24.55 14.52 27.50
C GLU A 142 -23.76 13.72 28.56
N MET A 143 -23.90 14.10 29.83
CA MET A 143 -23.17 13.45 30.94
C MET A 143 -23.99 12.40 31.69
N THR A 144 -25.15 11.99 31.17
CA THR A 144 -25.92 10.92 31.82
C THR A 144 -25.14 9.60 31.73
N PRO A 145 -25.23 8.70 32.73
CA PRO A 145 -24.52 7.42 32.69
C PRO A 145 -24.81 6.58 31.44
N SER A 146 -26.02 6.67 30.89
CA SER A 146 -26.39 6.03 29.62
C SER A 146 -25.62 6.62 28.44
N MET A 147 -25.47 7.93 28.38
CA MET A 147 -24.78 8.62 27.28
C MET A 147 -23.26 8.43 27.32
N LEU A 148 -22.67 8.35 28.51
CA LEU A 148 -21.27 7.95 28.66
C LEU A 148 -21.04 6.50 28.22
N ARG A 149 -21.95 5.57 28.58
CA ARG A 149 -21.91 4.18 28.08
C ARG A 149 -22.11 4.10 26.57
N TYR A 150 -22.94 4.97 25.99
CA TYR A 150 -23.12 5.08 24.55
C TYR A 150 -21.82 5.52 23.87
N ALA A 151 -21.19 6.61 24.34
CA ALA A 151 -19.92 7.09 23.80
C ALA A 151 -18.84 5.99 23.78
N ARG A 152 -18.67 5.28 24.91
CA ARG A 152 -17.75 4.13 25.00
C ARG A 152 -18.14 2.99 24.05
N SER A 153 -19.43 2.64 24.00
CA SER A 153 -19.89 1.55 23.12
C SER A 153 -19.65 1.89 21.64
N SER A 154 -19.89 3.13 21.23
CA SER A 154 -19.64 3.60 19.87
C SER A 154 -18.15 3.57 19.53
N ALA A 155 -17.28 4.04 20.43
CA ALA A 155 -15.82 3.96 20.29
C ALA A 155 -15.35 2.50 20.10
N ALA A 156 -15.67 1.62 21.05
CA ALA A 156 -15.26 0.20 20.99
C ALA A 156 -15.78 -0.50 19.74
N ARG A 157 -17.03 -0.20 19.33
CA ARG A 157 -17.65 -0.74 18.11
C ARG A 157 -16.89 -0.30 16.86
N GLY A 158 -16.65 1.00 16.69
CA GLY A 158 -15.97 1.51 15.49
C GLY A 158 -14.54 1.00 15.37
N VAL A 159 -13.78 1.01 16.47
CA VAL A 159 -12.41 0.47 16.50
C VAL A 159 -12.41 -1.02 16.16
N SER A 160 -13.33 -1.80 16.73
CA SER A 160 -13.46 -3.22 16.39
C SER A 160 -13.80 -3.45 14.91
N ILE A 161 -14.79 -2.73 14.36
CA ILE A 161 -15.20 -2.86 12.95
C ILE A 161 -14.04 -2.53 11.99
N SER A 162 -13.23 -1.52 12.31
CA SER A 162 -12.06 -1.15 11.49
C SER A 162 -11.04 -2.29 11.36
N LYS A 163 -10.90 -3.12 12.41
CA LYS A 163 -9.92 -4.22 12.53
C LYS A 163 -10.40 -5.56 11.97
N VAL A 164 -11.72 -5.79 11.92
CA VAL A 164 -12.28 -7.03 11.35
C VAL A 164 -11.92 -7.14 9.87
N HIS A 165 -11.51 -8.32 9.40
CA HIS A 165 -11.23 -8.52 7.97
C HIS A 165 -12.51 -8.52 7.11
N PRO A 166 -12.49 -7.97 5.89
CA PRO A 166 -11.44 -7.09 5.37
C PRO A 166 -11.39 -5.80 6.20
N GLN A 167 -10.21 -5.43 6.68
CA GLN A 167 -9.98 -4.21 7.46
C GLN A 167 -10.38 -2.97 6.66
N GLY A 168 -10.59 -1.84 7.32
CA GLY A 168 -10.95 -0.63 6.59
C GLY A 168 -11.35 0.54 7.47
N PRO A 169 -11.64 1.69 6.84
CA PRO A 169 -11.95 2.90 7.56
C PRO A 169 -13.35 2.87 8.17
N VAL A 170 -13.53 3.56 9.30
CA VAL A 170 -14.84 3.87 9.92
C VAL A 170 -14.95 5.37 10.16
N HIS A 171 -16.17 5.90 10.19
CA HIS A 171 -16.43 7.32 10.33
C HIS A 171 -17.32 7.64 11.53
N PHE A 172 -16.88 8.61 12.32
CA PHE A 172 -17.64 9.24 13.37
C PHE A 172 -17.79 10.73 13.04
N ASN A 173 -19.04 11.18 12.91
CA ASN A 173 -19.37 12.60 12.80
C ASN A 173 -19.80 13.14 14.17
N PHE A 174 -19.24 14.27 14.61
CA PHE A 174 -19.47 14.81 15.95
C PHE A 174 -20.12 16.20 15.94
N PRO A 175 -21.44 16.32 16.18
CA PRO A 175 -22.09 17.60 16.36
C PRO A 175 -21.68 18.25 17.69
N PHE A 176 -21.14 19.47 17.64
CA PHE A 176 -20.77 20.23 18.83
C PHE A 176 -21.47 21.57 18.92
N ARG A 177 -22.18 21.82 20.04
CA ARG A 177 -22.65 23.16 20.42
C ARG A 177 -21.54 23.95 21.10
N GLU A 178 -21.55 25.26 20.90
CA GLU A 178 -20.69 26.19 21.64
C GLU A 178 -21.17 26.34 23.10
N PRO A 179 -20.25 26.64 24.05
CA PRO A 179 -18.79 26.77 23.89
C PRO A 179 -18.06 25.44 23.64
N LEU A 180 -16.92 25.50 22.94
CA LEU A 180 -16.17 24.34 22.42
C LEU A 180 -14.94 23.94 23.24
N ILE A 181 -14.55 24.73 24.23
CA ILE A 181 -13.35 24.45 25.03
C ILE A 181 -13.74 23.46 26.13
N PRO A 182 -13.15 22.26 26.22
CA PRO A 182 -13.38 21.34 27.33
C PRO A 182 -12.68 21.83 28.59
N ASP A 183 -13.15 21.42 29.77
CA ASP A 183 -12.49 21.69 31.05
C ASP A 183 -11.48 20.58 31.35
N LEU A 184 -10.24 20.78 30.94
CA LEU A 184 -9.17 19.78 31.10
C LEU A 184 -8.86 19.46 32.57
N ASN A 185 -9.18 20.36 33.51
CA ASN A 185 -8.95 20.10 34.94
C ASN A 185 -9.99 19.14 35.55
N LYS A 186 -11.10 18.88 34.84
CA LYS A 186 -12.16 17.95 35.25
C LYS A 186 -12.03 16.58 34.58
N VAL A 187 -10.95 16.33 33.84
CA VAL A 187 -10.68 15.02 33.22
C VAL A 187 -9.41 14.44 33.79
N GLU A 188 -9.56 13.27 34.41
CA GLU A 188 -8.44 12.38 34.66
C GLU A 188 -8.64 11.13 33.80
N PHE A 189 -7.81 10.98 32.78
CA PHE A 189 -7.78 9.76 32.00
C PHE A 189 -7.20 8.63 32.85
N SER A 190 -7.91 7.52 32.89
CA SER A 190 -7.54 6.33 33.63
C SER A 190 -7.31 5.15 32.67
N ASP A 191 -6.66 4.10 33.16
CA ASP A 191 -6.53 2.85 32.40
C ASP A 191 -7.80 1.97 32.46
N VAL A 192 -8.92 2.54 32.93
CA VAL A 192 -10.18 1.83 33.08
C VAL A 192 -10.88 1.75 31.73
N HIS A 193 -10.63 0.65 31.01
CA HIS A 193 -11.32 0.33 29.77
C HIS A 193 -12.56 -0.52 30.04
N GLY A 194 -13.70 -0.12 29.51
CA GLY A 194 -14.97 -0.78 29.81
C GLY A 194 -15.25 -2.00 28.91
N LYS A 195 -14.83 -1.96 27.65
CA LYS A 195 -15.25 -2.92 26.61
C LYS A 195 -14.06 -3.48 25.83
N LYS A 196 -13.84 -4.77 26.00
CA LYS A 196 -12.94 -5.57 25.16
C LYS A 196 -13.76 -6.30 24.10
N VAL A 197 -13.35 -6.21 22.85
CA VAL A 197 -13.93 -6.98 21.74
C VAL A 197 -12.91 -8.00 21.26
N HIS A 198 -13.30 -9.27 21.24
CA HIS A 198 -12.46 -10.39 20.81
C HIS A 198 -12.85 -10.82 19.40
N HIS A 199 -11.84 -11.08 18.56
CA HIS A 199 -12.00 -11.64 17.21
C HIS A 199 -11.38 -13.04 17.18
N GLY A 200 -12.01 -13.95 16.45
CA GLY A 200 -11.49 -15.29 16.22
C GLY A 200 -10.97 -15.44 14.79
N ASP A 201 -10.12 -16.44 14.59
CA ASP A 201 -9.67 -16.85 13.26
C ASP A 201 -10.68 -17.79 12.59
N VAL A 202 -10.78 -17.69 11.27
CA VAL A 202 -11.60 -18.60 10.45
C VAL A 202 -10.72 -19.74 9.95
N HIS A 203 -11.13 -20.97 10.23
CA HIS A 203 -10.45 -22.21 9.82
C HIS A 203 -11.28 -22.97 8.79
N LEU A 204 -10.60 -23.73 7.93
CA LEU A 204 -11.26 -24.68 7.03
C LEU A 204 -11.82 -25.85 7.82
N SER A 205 -12.95 -26.41 7.34
CA SER A 205 -13.45 -27.66 7.90
C SER A 205 -12.56 -28.85 7.47
N PRO A 206 -12.47 -29.92 8.28
CA PRO A 206 -11.70 -31.10 7.93
C PRO A 206 -12.08 -31.69 6.56
N GLU A 207 -13.37 -31.69 6.22
CA GLU A 207 -13.88 -32.23 4.96
C GLU A 207 -13.38 -31.43 3.75
N LEU A 208 -13.34 -30.09 3.87
CA LEU A 208 -12.82 -29.22 2.82
C LEU A 208 -11.29 -29.36 2.68
N VAL A 209 -10.58 -29.53 3.79
CA VAL A 209 -9.13 -29.81 3.75
C VAL A 209 -8.87 -31.12 3.01
N GLU A 210 -9.61 -32.19 3.31
CA GLU A 210 -9.47 -33.47 2.60
C GLU A 210 -9.78 -33.34 1.10
N GLU A 211 -10.85 -32.64 0.73
CA GLU A 211 -11.23 -32.40 -0.67
C GLU A 211 -10.12 -31.66 -1.43
N LEU A 212 -9.67 -30.52 -0.90
CA LEU A 212 -8.61 -29.72 -1.52
C LEU A 212 -7.29 -30.49 -1.57
N GLN A 213 -6.95 -31.24 -0.52
CA GLN A 213 -5.75 -32.05 -0.49
C GLN A 213 -5.75 -33.10 -1.61
N GLN A 214 -6.90 -33.75 -1.90
CA GLN A 214 -7.01 -34.69 -3.02
C GLN A 214 -6.80 -34.00 -4.37
N LYS A 215 -7.43 -32.83 -4.58
CA LYS A 215 -7.28 -32.02 -5.80
C LYS A 215 -5.83 -31.58 -6.00
N LEU A 216 -5.21 -31.02 -4.98
CA LEU A 216 -3.81 -30.58 -5.01
C LEU A 216 -2.83 -31.75 -5.16
N SER A 217 -3.16 -32.92 -4.60
CA SER A 217 -2.33 -34.11 -4.77
C SER A 217 -2.37 -34.65 -6.20
N GLY A 218 -3.48 -34.48 -6.93
CA GLY A 218 -3.59 -34.87 -8.34
C GLY A 218 -3.06 -33.81 -9.32
N CYS A 219 -2.75 -32.61 -8.84
CA CYS A 219 -2.25 -31.50 -9.64
C CYS A 219 -0.75 -31.69 -9.94
N GLU A 220 -0.41 -31.81 -11.24
CA GLU A 220 0.98 -31.95 -11.69
C GLU A 220 1.59 -30.60 -12.09
N ARG A 221 0.75 -29.65 -12.55
CA ARG A 221 1.18 -28.33 -13.05
C ARG A 221 0.51 -27.19 -12.30
N GLY A 222 0.58 -27.23 -10.97
CA GLY A 222 0.03 -26.18 -10.10
C GLY A 222 0.86 -24.91 -10.13
N LEU A 223 0.20 -23.77 -9.97
CA LEU A 223 0.84 -22.45 -9.88
C LEU A 223 0.32 -21.72 -8.64
N ILE A 224 1.25 -21.19 -7.83
CA ILE A 224 0.92 -20.27 -6.75
C ILE A 224 1.16 -18.85 -7.24
N ILE A 225 0.23 -17.95 -6.94
CA ILE A 225 0.34 -16.52 -7.24
C ILE A 225 0.20 -15.75 -5.94
N CYS A 226 1.19 -14.93 -5.63
CA CYS A 226 1.22 -14.13 -4.42
C CYS A 226 1.24 -12.66 -4.80
N GLY A 227 0.12 -11.97 -4.57
CA GLY A 227 -0.04 -10.56 -4.85
C GLY A 227 0.03 -9.66 -3.62
N PRO A 228 -0.35 -8.38 -3.76
CA PRO A 228 -0.35 -7.40 -2.67
C PRO A 228 -1.31 -7.78 -1.53
N GLY A 229 -0.98 -7.35 -0.31
CA GLY A 229 -1.88 -7.49 0.85
C GLY A 229 -1.79 -8.84 1.58
N ILE A 230 -0.82 -9.68 1.23
CA ILE A 230 -0.44 -10.85 2.03
C ILE A 230 0.12 -10.38 3.36
N ASN A 231 -0.23 -11.09 4.44
CA ASN A 231 0.34 -10.83 5.75
C ASN A 231 1.76 -11.41 5.83
N GLN A 232 2.71 -10.65 6.39
CA GLN A 232 4.11 -11.09 6.50
C GLN A 232 4.26 -12.39 7.30
N ASP A 233 3.37 -12.67 8.25
CA ASP A 233 3.36 -13.92 9.03
C ASP A 233 3.02 -15.18 8.19
N ALA A 234 2.48 -15.00 6.98
CA ALA A 234 2.17 -16.10 6.07
C ALA A 234 3.33 -16.45 5.12
N VAL A 235 4.35 -15.60 4.98
CA VAL A 235 5.41 -15.75 3.96
C VAL A 235 6.12 -17.10 4.07
N SER A 236 6.56 -17.48 5.28
CA SER A 236 7.23 -18.77 5.50
C SER A 236 6.31 -19.96 5.25
N SER A 237 5.04 -19.86 5.65
CA SER A 237 4.06 -20.94 5.44
C SER A 237 3.71 -21.12 3.96
N ILE A 238 3.65 -20.05 3.18
CA ILE A 238 3.46 -20.10 1.72
C ILE A 238 4.68 -20.74 1.04
N ALA A 239 5.89 -20.33 1.41
CA ALA A 239 7.12 -20.89 0.86
C ALA A 239 7.22 -22.41 1.12
N GLU A 240 6.95 -22.84 2.35
CA GLU A 240 6.97 -24.25 2.73
C GLU A 240 5.84 -25.05 2.04
N PHE A 241 4.64 -24.46 1.91
CA PHE A 241 3.55 -25.06 1.15
C PHE A 241 3.95 -25.28 -0.32
N ALA A 242 4.53 -24.27 -0.98
CA ALA A 242 4.97 -24.37 -2.37
C ALA A 242 6.00 -25.47 -2.56
N LYS A 243 7.00 -25.56 -1.66
CA LYS A 243 8.01 -26.62 -1.65
C LYS A 243 7.40 -28.00 -1.54
N ARG A 244 6.44 -28.15 -0.63
CA ARG A 244 5.78 -29.44 -0.37
C ARG A 244 5.04 -29.96 -1.59
N TYR A 245 4.36 -29.08 -2.32
CA TYR A 245 3.63 -29.43 -3.55
C TYR A 245 4.46 -29.31 -4.84
N GLY A 246 5.72 -28.83 -4.76
CA GLY A 246 6.57 -28.62 -5.93
C GLY A 246 6.01 -27.58 -6.89
N MET A 247 5.37 -26.53 -6.38
CA MET A 247 4.68 -25.50 -7.17
C MET A 247 5.52 -24.22 -7.26
N PRO A 248 5.70 -23.64 -8.47
CA PRO A 248 6.27 -22.30 -8.60
C PRO A 248 5.35 -21.25 -7.95
N ILE A 249 5.97 -20.22 -7.38
CA ILE A 249 5.33 -19.03 -6.82
C ILE A 249 5.66 -17.85 -7.74
N VAL A 250 4.67 -17.32 -8.44
CA VAL A 250 4.76 -16.00 -9.05
C VAL A 250 4.58 -14.95 -7.94
N ALA A 251 5.66 -14.27 -7.57
CA ALA A 251 5.68 -13.38 -6.42
C ALA A 251 5.69 -11.91 -6.86
N ASP A 252 4.58 -11.20 -6.67
CA ASP A 252 4.52 -9.74 -6.81
C ASP A 252 5.55 -9.06 -5.88
N PRO A 253 6.15 -7.91 -6.23
CA PRO A 253 7.07 -7.22 -5.33
C PRO A 253 6.44 -6.87 -3.98
N LEU A 254 5.12 -6.69 -3.91
CA LEU A 254 4.36 -6.37 -2.70
C LEU A 254 3.87 -7.59 -1.92
N SER A 255 4.33 -8.79 -2.31
CA SER A 255 3.97 -10.05 -1.65
C SER A 255 4.86 -10.40 -0.45
N PHE A 256 5.96 -9.66 -0.26
CA PHE A 256 7.05 -9.94 0.71
C PHE A 256 7.84 -11.22 0.45
N LEU A 257 7.56 -11.98 -0.62
CA LEU A 257 8.25 -13.24 -0.90
C LEU A 257 9.60 -13.08 -1.60
N ARG A 258 9.93 -11.90 -2.14
CA ARG A 258 11.20 -11.68 -2.86
C ARG A 258 12.38 -11.42 -1.92
N SER A 259 12.17 -10.86 -0.73
CA SER A 259 13.28 -10.55 0.19
C SER A 259 12.96 -11.00 1.62
N GLY A 260 13.92 -11.66 2.27
CA GLY A 260 13.76 -12.21 3.61
C GLY A 260 14.53 -13.52 3.80
N GLU A 261 14.54 -14.04 5.02
CA GLU A 261 15.29 -15.27 5.39
C GLU A 261 14.58 -16.58 4.98
N HIS A 262 13.35 -16.51 4.47
CA HIS A 262 12.59 -17.69 4.03
C HIS A 262 13.18 -18.35 2.78
N ASP A 263 12.80 -19.60 2.55
CA ASP A 263 13.16 -20.35 1.35
C ASP A 263 12.54 -19.68 0.11
N LYS A 264 13.39 -19.35 -0.87
CA LYS A 264 13.00 -18.68 -2.13
C LYS A 264 13.20 -19.56 -3.35
N GLU A 265 13.50 -20.86 -3.18
CA GLU A 265 13.73 -21.78 -4.29
C GLU A 265 12.54 -21.85 -5.27
N HIS A 266 11.33 -21.68 -4.75
CA HIS A 266 10.09 -21.74 -5.53
C HIS A 266 9.64 -20.36 -6.06
N VAL A 267 10.37 -19.28 -5.76
CA VAL A 267 9.95 -17.90 -6.09
C VAL A 267 10.42 -17.48 -7.48
N MET A 268 9.46 -17.16 -8.35
CA MET A 268 9.65 -16.60 -9.67
C MET A 268 9.48 -15.08 -9.59
N ASP A 269 10.53 -14.36 -9.96
CA ASP A 269 10.69 -12.91 -9.79
C ASP A 269 10.95 -12.17 -11.12
N ALA A 270 11.00 -12.90 -12.25
CA ALA A 270 11.13 -12.36 -13.61
C ALA A 270 9.88 -12.61 -14.49
N TYR A 271 8.76 -13.01 -13.88
CA TYR A 271 7.56 -13.46 -14.58
C TYR A 271 6.86 -12.40 -15.42
N ASP A 272 6.89 -11.12 -15.02
CA ASP A 272 6.32 -10.07 -15.88
C ASP A 272 7.00 -10.04 -17.25
N THR A 273 8.30 -10.34 -17.31
CA THR A 273 9.06 -10.34 -18.55
C THR A 273 8.80 -11.63 -19.34
N PHE A 274 9.00 -12.81 -18.76
CA PHE A 274 8.88 -14.05 -19.55
C PHE A 274 7.44 -14.39 -19.96
N LEU A 275 6.42 -13.93 -19.22
CA LEU A 275 5.02 -14.12 -19.63
C LEU A 275 4.59 -13.22 -20.80
N ARG A 276 5.46 -12.31 -21.26
CA ARG A 276 5.27 -11.55 -22.51
C ARG A 276 5.70 -12.33 -23.76
N ILE A 277 6.43 -13.43 -23.59
CA ILE A 277 6.95 -14.25 -24.67
C ILE A 277 5.90 -15.33 -24.99
N ASP A 278 5.24 -15.20 -26.14
CA ASP A 278 4.10 -16.06 -26.51
C ASP A 278 4.51 -17.54 -26.62
N GLU A 279 5.73 -17.81 -27.10
CA GLU A 279 6.29 -19.16 -27.26
C GLU A 279 6.44 -19.92 -25.92
N LEU A 280 6.56 -19.20 -24.80
CA LEU A 280 6.69 -19.81 -23.47
C LEU A 280 5.35 -20.10 -22.81
N LYS A 281 4.26 -19.44 -23.23
CA LYS A 281 2.97 -19.48 -22.50
C LYS A 281 2.38 -20.87 -22.44
N GLU A 282 2.30 -21.58 -23.57
CA GLU A 282 1.75 -22.94 -23.60
C GLU A 282 2.61 -23.90 -22.77
N ALA A 283 3.92 -23.72 -22.85
CA ALA A 283 4.90 -24.47 -22.09
C ALA A 283 4.77 -24.26 -20.56
N LEU A 284 4.29 -23.09 -20.13
CA LEU A 284 4.10 -22.70 -18.73
C LEU A 284 2.64 -22.71 -18.29
N ARG A 285 1.72 -23.21 -19.12
CA ARG A 285 0.28 -23.25 -18.82
C ARG A 285 -0.02 -24.20 -17.63
N PRO A 286 -0.51 -23.70 -16.49
CA PRO A 286 -0.85 -24.53 -15.34
C PRO A 286 -2.14 -25.33 -15.57
N ASP A 287 -2.37 -26.33 -14.73
CA ASP A 287 -3.65 -27.05 -14.63
C ASP A 287 -4.48 -26.63 -13.41
N ALA A 288 -3.90 -25.87 -12.47
CA ALA A 288 -4.60 -25.24 -11.36
C ALA A 288 -3.84 -24.02 -10.81
N VAL A 289 -4.56 -23.07 -10.22
CA VAL A 289 -3.99 -21.87 -9.60
C VAL A 289 -4.45 -21.74 -8.15
N ILE A 290 -3.52 -21.42 -7.24
CA ILE A 290 -3.83 -20.88 -5.92
C ILE A 290 -3.34 -19.44 -5.86
N ARG A 291 -4.21 -18.50 -5.52
CA ARG A 291 -3.85 -17.10 -5.35
C ARG A 291 -4.00 -16.65 -3.90
N PHE A 292 -2.94 -16.06 -3.38
CA PHE A 292 -2.91 -15.34 -2.10
C PHE A 292 -2.80 -13.84 -2.37
N GLY A 293 -3.53 -13.04 -1.59
CA GLY A 293 -3.58 -11.59 -1.76
C GLY A 293 -4.36 -11.13 -3.00
N ALA A 294 -4.21 -9.84 -3.30
CA ALA A 294 -4.86 -9.18 -4.43
C ALA A 294 -4.24 -9.58 -5.78
N MET A 295 -4.83 -9.12 -6.88
CA MET A 295 -4.23 -9.31 -8.21
C MET A 295 -2.86 -8.61 -8.29
N PRO A 296 -1.79 -9.29 -8.76
CA PRO A 296 -0.48 -8.69 -8.97
C PRO A 296 -0.48 -7.49 -9.94
N VAL A 297 0.60 -6.70 -9.89
CA VAL A 297 0.85 -5.53 -10.73
C VAL A 297 0.96 -5.90 -12.21
N SER A 298 1.56 -7.05 -12.51
CA SER A 298 1.86 -7.51 -13.86
C SER A 298 0.62 -7.64 -14.75
N LYS A 299 0.62 -6.86 -15.85
CA LYS A 299 -0.37 -6.99 -16.92
C LYS A 299 -0.15 -8.29 -17.71
N ALA A 300 1.11 -8.72 -17.89
CA ALA A 300 1.44 -9.95 -18.61
C ALA A 300 0.84 -11.18 -17.91
N LEU A 301 0.96 -11.26 -16.57
CA LEU A 301 0.32 -12.29 -15.78
C LEU A 301 -1.21 -12.25 -15.89
N MET A 302 -1.82 -11.06 -15.83
CA MET A 302 -3.27 -10.92 -15.98
C MET A 302 -3.78 -11.44 -17.33
N LEU A 303 -3.04 -11.17 -18.41
CA LEU A 303 -3.37 -11.69 -19.75
C LEU A 303 -3.13 -13.19 -19.84
N PHE A 304 -2.03 -13.69 -19.30
CA PHE A 304 -1.75 -15.13 -19.23
C PHE A 304 -2.86 -15.92 -18.51
N LEU A 305 -3.35 -15.41 -17.37
CA LEU A 305 -4.48 -16.01 -16.66
C LEU A 305 -5.80 -15.88 -17.43
N LYS A 306 -5.94 -14.88 -18.30
CA LYS A 306 -7.08 -14.79 -19.21
C LYS A 306 -7.05 -15.83 -20.34
N ASP A 307 -5.90 -16.41 -20.63
CA ASP A 307 -5.78 -17.50 -21.60
C ASP A 307 -5.94 -18.88 -20.93
N CYS A 308 -5.98 -18.93 -19.59
CA CYS A 308 -6.19 -20.13 -18.78
C CYS A 308 -7.60 -20.12 -18.14
N ASP A 309 -8.66 -20.10 -18.94
CA ASP A 309 -10.03 -19.86 -18.45
C ASP A 309 -10.82 -21.11 -18.03
N ASP A 310 -10.25 -22.27 -18.29
CA ASP A 310 -10.79 -23.61 -18.09
C ASP A 310 -10.18 -24.35 -16.89
N ILE A 311 -9.28 -23.70 -16.15
CA ILE A 311 -8.58 -24.32 -15.01
C ILE A 311 -9.18 -23.90 -13.66
N PRO A 312 -9.20 -24.80 -12.66
CA PRO A 312 -9.60 -24.46 -11.31
C PRO A 312 -8.68 -23.40 -10.69
N THR A 313 -9.29 -22.39 -10.09
CA THR A 313 -8.58 -21.33 -9.36
C THR A 313 -9.12 -21.22 -7.94
N TRP A 314 -8.25 -21.23 -6.95
CA TRP A 314 -8.59 -20.97 -5.54
C TRP A 314 -8.02 -19.63 -5.10
N ILE A 315 -8.88 -18.71 -4.65
CA ILE A 315 -8.43 -17.46 -4.03
C ILE A 315 -8.56 -17.60 -2.52
N VAL A 316 -7.45 -17.48 -1.81
CA VAL A 316 -7.42 -17.49 -0.34
C VAL A 316 -7.35 -16.05 0.16
N SER A 317 -8.33 -15.65 0.98
CA SER A 317 -8.42 -14.31 1.58
C SER A 317 -9.07 -14.36 2.97
N LYS A 318 -8.52 -13.62 3.94
CA LYS A 318 -9.13 -13.46 5.29
C LYS A 318 -10.50 -12.77 5.26
N GLY A 319 -10.83 -12.05 4.18
CA GLY A 319 -12.04 -11.23 4.07
C GLY A 319 -13.05 -11.78 3.08
N GLU A 320 -14.28 -11.28 3.17
CA GLU A 320 -15.41 -11.60 2.27
C GLU A 320 -15.35 -10.86 0.92
N ASP A 321 -14.18 -10.32 0.52
CA ASP A 321 -14.05 -9.53 -0.69
C ASP A 321 -13.64 -10.36 -1.92
N TRP A 322 -14.29 -10.05 -3.03
CA TRP A 322 -14.20 -10.80 -4.29
C TRP A 322 -13.22 -10.12 -5.24
N GLN A 323 -11.93 -10.24 -4.95
CA GLN A 323 -10.88 -9.54 -5.70
C GLN A 323 -10.46 -10.27 -6.98
N ASP A 324 -11.39 -10.73 -7.81
CA ASP A 324 -11.05 -11.46 -9.04
C ASP A 324 -11.49 -10.74 -10.32
N PRO A 325 -10.59 -9.98 -10.98
CA PRO A 325 -10.93 -9.28 -12.21
C PRO A 325 -11.03 -10.20 -13.44
N THR A 326 -10.66 -11.48 -13.32
CA THR A 326 -10.78 -12.46 -14.43
C THR A 326 -12.17 -13.12 -14.44
N ALA A 327 -12.81 -13.26 -13.27
CA ALA A 327 -14.17 -13.72 -13.02
C ALA A 327 -14.47 -15.15 -13.51
N ARG A 328 -13.55 -16.10 -13.28
CA ARG A 328 -13.57 -17.43 -13.95
C ARG A 328 -13.30 -18.60 -13.01
N GLY A 329 -14.16 -19.63 -13.02
CA GLY A 329 -13.88 -20.96 -12.43
C GLY A 329 -13.33 -20.94 -11.00
N THR A 330 -13.64 -19.88 -10.24
CA THR A 330 -12.91 -19.53 -9.02
C THR A 330 -13.69 -19.90 -7.78
N ASP A 331 -13.06 -20.70 -6.94
CA ASP A 331 -13.48 -20.99 -5.59
C ASP A 331 -12.85 -19.97 -4.63
N TYR A 332 -13.66 -19.36 -3.77
CA TYR A 332 -13.20 -18.41 -2.75
C TYR A 332 -13.06 -19.11 -1.40
N ILE A 333 -11.86 -19.05 -0.83
CA ILE A 333 -11.51 -19.68 0.43
C ILE A 333 -11.31 -18.59 1.48
N HIS A 334 -12.30 -18.44 2.35
CA HIS A 334 -12.26 -17.46 3.44
C HIS A 334 -11.48 -18.02 4.64
N CYS A 335 -10.17 -17.85 4.60
CA CYS A 335 -9.23 -18.27 5.65
C CYS A 335 -7.99 -17.37 5.60
N SER A 336 -7.22 -17.32 6.68
CA SER A 336 -5.90 -16.72 6.60
C SER A 336 -4.96 -17.52 5.72
N GLU A 337 -4.06 -16.81 5.04
CA GLU A 337 -3.07 -17.41 4.16
C GLU A 337 -2.17 -18.39 4.95
N ARG A 338 -1.76 -17.98 6.17
CA ARG A 338 -0.99 -18.82 7.09
C ARG A 338 -1.73 -20.09 7.49
N LEU A 339 -2.96 -19.98 8.01
CA LEU A 339 -3.75 -21.13 8.47
C LEU A 339 -4.15 -22.06 7.32
N PHE A 340 -4.39 -21.50 6.13
CA PHE A 340 -4.60 -22.29 4.92
C PHE A 340 -3.38 -23.18 4.67
N CYS A 341 -2.18 -22.61 4.54
CA CYS A 341 -0.96 -23.37 4.29
C CYS A 341 -0.68 -24.42 5.39
N GLU A 342 -0.83 -24.04 6.66
CA GLU A 342 -0.64 -24.92 7.82
C GLU A 342 -1.56 -26.16 7.80
N SER A 343 -2.75 -26.04 7.21
CA SER A 343 -3.72 -27.15 7.09
C SER A 343 -3.22 -28.28 6.18
N PHE A 344 -2.20 -28.04 5.34
CA PHE A 344 -1.72 -28.98 4.33
C PHE A 344 -0.30 -29.53 4.57
N MET A 345 0.23 -29.37 5.79
CA MET A 345 1.62 -29.72 6.14
C MET A 345 1.91 -31.23 6.26
N GLY A 346 0.96 -32.12 5.97
CA GLY A 346 1.08 -33.58 6.17
C GLY A 346 1.79 -34.39 5.08
N LEU A 347 1.94 -33.88 3.85
CA LEU A 347 2.36 -34.67 2.66
C LEU A 347 3.85 -34.56 2.24
N PRO A 348 4.58 -35.63 1.88
CA PRO A 348 5.99 -35.51 1.48
C PRO A 348 6.25 -34.49 0.34
N SER A 349 7.43 -33.84 0.36
CA SER A 349 7.84 -32.86 -0.66
C SER A 349 7.87 -33.48 -2.05
N ARG A 350 7.39 -32.74 -3.05
CA ARG A 350 7.43 -33.13 -4.46
C ARG A 350 8.54 -32.39 -5.18
N GLU A 351 9.39 -33.15 -5.88
CA GLU A 351 10.28 -32.61 -6.91
C GLU A 351 9.78 -33.07 -8.27
N GLY A 352 9.77 -32.17 -9.25
CA GLY A 352 9.20 -32.45 -10.56
C GLY A 352 9.79 -31.61 -11.69
N SER A 353 9.57 -32.08 -12.92
CA SER A 353 9.94 -31.36 -14.14
C SER A 353 9.24 -30.00 -14.29
N TRP A 354 8.03 -29.88 -13.72
CA TRP A 354 7.25 -28.63 -13.74
C TRP A 354 7.98 -27.47 -13.06
N MET A 355 8.33 -27.63 -11.78
CA MET A 355 9.07 -26.60 -11.02
C MET A 355 10.41 -26.27 -11.67
N ARG A 356 11.15 -27.30 -12.12
CA ARG A 356 12.44 -27.11 -12.82
C ARG A 356 12.28 -26.22 -14.05
N LYS A 357 11.26 -26.46 -14.87
CA LYS A 357 10.98 -25.67 -16.07
C LYS A 357 10.76 -24.19 -15.76
N TRP A 358 9.92 -23.88 -14.77
CA TRP A 358 9.71 -22.51 -14.33
C TRP A 358 10.99 -21.86 -13.80
N LYS A 359 11.77 -22.61 -13.01
CA LYS A 359 13.06 -22.16 -12.47
C LYS A 359 14.06 -21.82 -13.57
N ASP A 360 14.18 -22.69 -14.58
CA ASP A 360 15.10 -22.51 -15.70
C ASP A 360 14.72 -21.27 -16.53
N VAL A 361 13.43 -21.10 -16.83
CA VAL A 361 12.90 -19.90 -17.50
C VAL A 361 13.17 -18.63 -16.68
N ASN A 362 12.91 -18.67 -15.38
CA ASN A 362 13.12 -17.52 -14.50
C ASN A 362 14.60 -17.13 -14.43
N ILE A 363 15.50 -18.09 -14.22
CA ILE A 363 16.96 -17.85 -14.19
C ILE A 363 17.44 -17.29 -15.52
N GLY A 364 17.08 -17.92 -16.65
CA GLY A 364 17.48 -17.46 -17.98
C GLY A 364 16.99 -16.04 -18.28
N THR A 365 15.77 -15.71 -17.86
CA THR A 365 15.20 -14.37 -18.01
C THR A 365 15.96 -13.34 -17.18
N LYS A 366 16.30 -13.63 -15.92
CA LYS A 366 17.10 -12.74 -15.06
C LYS A 366 18.48 -12.45 -15.67
N GLU A 367 19.17 -13.50 -16.13
CA GLU A 367 20.47 -13.35 -16.78
C GLU A 367 20.39 -12.41 -17.98
N LEU A 368 19.38 -12.59 -18.82
CA LEU A 368 19.19 -11.77 -20.02
C LEU A 368 18.78 -10.33 -19.69
N LEU A 369 17.95 -10.12 -18.67
CA LEU A 369 17.63 -8.78 -18.17
C LEU A 369 18.90 -8.05 -17.74
N LEU A 370 19.76 -8.69 -16.94
CA LEU A 370 21.03 -8.12 -16.49
C LEU A 370 22.03 -7.90 -17.63
N GLN A 371 22.02 -8.73 -18.68
CA GLN A 371 22.94 -8.59 -19.82
C GLN A 371 22.52 -7.49 -20.80
N GLY A 372 21.21 -7.38 -21.05
CA GLY A 372 20.63 -6.48 -22.05
C GLY A 372 20.43 -5.06 -21.54
N HIS A 373 20.39 -4.85 -20.23
CA HIS A 373 20.16 -3.54 -19.62
C HIS A 373 21.49 -2.79 -19.46
N ARG A 374 21.75 -1.80 -20.34
CA ARG A 374 23.04 -1.08 -20.41
C ARG A 374 22.95 0.42 -20.61
N GLU A 375 21.80 0.94 -21.02
CA GLU A 375 21.62 2.38 -21.24
C GLU A 375 21.02 3.02 -19.99
N TRP A 376 21.47 4.23 -19.64
CA TRP A 376 20.92 4.99 -18.52
C TRP A 376 19.48 5.42 -18.82
N ASP A 377 18.53 4.84 -18.11
CA ASP A 377 17.11 5.14 -18.14
C ASP A 377 16.45 4.91 -16.76
N GLU A 378 15.13 5.07 -16.66
CA GLU A 378 14.39 4.86 -15.41
C GLU A 378 14.56 3.42 -14.90
N GLY A 379 14.55 2.45 -15.81
CA GLY A 379 14.75 1.04 -15.45
C GLY A 379 16.11 0.85 -14.78
N GLN A 380 17.18 1.42 -15.35
CA GLN A 380 18.54 1.23 -14.84
C GLN A 380 18.71 1.90 -13.47
N ALA A 381 18.13 3.09 -13.30
CA ALA A 381 18.11 3.76 -12.01
C ALA A 381 17.33 2.95 -10.95
N VAL A 382 16.19 2.35 -11.30
CA VAL A 382 15.44 1.44 -10.40
C VAL A 382 16.25 0.19 -10.08
N HIS A 383 16.90 -0.42 -11.07
CA HIS A 383 17.74 -1.59 -10.86
C HIS A 383 18.88 -1.30 -9.88
N GLN A 384 19.62 -0.20 -10.10
CA GLN A 384 20.69 0.23 -9.20
C GLN A 384 20.17 0.55 -7.79
N LEU A 385 19.02 1.23 -7.66
CA LEU A 385 18.41 1.51 -6.36
C LEU A 385 18.17 0.20 -5.59
N LEU A 386 17.51 -0.78 -6.21
CA LEU A 386 17.14 -2.04 -5.57
C LEU A 386 18.36 -2.86 -5.14
N GLN A 387 19.47 -2.79 -5.88
CA GLN A 387 20.73 -3.46 -5.52
C GLN A 387 21.42 -2.82 -4.32
N HIS A 388 21.24 -1.52 -4.11
CA HIS A 388 21.94 -0.76 -3.07
C HIS A 388 21.06 -0.36 -1.89
N LEU A 389 19.77 -0.76 -1.90
CA LEU A 389 18.91 -0.62 -0.73
C LEU A 389 19.54 -1.35 0.47
N PRO A 390 19.64 -0.70 1.65
CA PRO A 390 20.18 -1.35 2.85
C PRO A 390 19.37 -2.58 3.28
N GLU A 391 20.01 -3.43 4.08
CA GLU A 391 19.31 -4.51 4.78
C GLU A 391 18.16 -3.92 5.62
N LYS A 392 16.99 -4.57 5.59
CA LYS A 392 15.75 -4.17 6.29
C LYS A 392 15.17 -2.83 5.88
N ALA A 393 15.66 -2.21 4.80
CA ALA A 393 15.08 -0.99 4.27
C ALA A 393 13.62 -1.21 3.83
N ALA A 394 12.78 -0.22 4.11
CA ALA A 394 11.45 -0.13 3.53
C ALA A 394 11.48 0.79 2.30
N LEU A 395 11.00 0.31 1.15
CA LEU A 395 10.81 1.11 -0.06
C LEU A 395 9.31 1.29 -0.31
N PHE A 396 8.85 2.53 -0.24
CA PHE A 396 7.55 2.90 -0.78
C PHE A 396 7.67 3.23 -2.26
N VAL A 397 6.80 2.64 -3.08
CA VAL A 397 6.84 2.79 -4.52
C VAL A 397 5.55 3.43 -5.00
N SER A 398 5.68 4.50 -5.77
CA SER A 398 4.55 5.17 -6.40
C SER A 398 3.88 4.29 -7.46
N ASN A 399 2.65 4.66 -7.81
CA ASN A 399 1.96 4.09 -8.96
C ASN A 399 2.64 4.53 -10.28
N SER A 400 2.04 4.17 -11.42
CA SER A 400 2.63 4.41 -12.76
C SER A 400 3.83 3.48 -13.05
N MET A 401 4.87 3.95 -13.76
CA MET A 401 6.05 3.15 -14.10
C MET A 401 6.86 2.64 -12.90
N PRO A 402 7.10 3.41 -11.81
CA PRO A 402 7.91 2.94 -10.68
C PRO A 402 7.58 1.53 -10.16
N ILE A 403 6.32 1.22 -9.88
CA ILE A 403 5.94 -0.12 -9.38
C ILE A 403 6.11 -1.24 -10.42
N ARG A 404 6.07 -0.91 -11.72
CA ARG A 404 6.27 -1.86 -12.82
C ARG A 404 7.75 -2.15 -13.04
N ASP A 405 8.59 -1.13 -12.91
CA ASP A 405 10.04 -1.29 -12.98
C ASP A 405 10.55 -2.06 -11.77
N VAL A 406 9.98 -1.80 -10.58
CA VAL A 406 10.23 -2.63 -9.40
C VAL A 406 9.77 -4.08 -9.60
N ASP A 407 8.60 -4.33 -10.20
CA ASP A 407 8.16 -5.69 -10.54
C ASP A 407 9.14 -6.39 -11.50
N THR A 408 9.74 -5.64 -12.43
CA THR A 408 10.68 -6.15 -13.44
C THR A 408 12.07 -6.44 -12.85
N PHE A 409 12.60 -5.57 -11.99
CA PHE A 409 14.01 -5.58 -11.58
C PHE A 409 14.24 -5.98 -10.11
N PHE A 410 13.20 -6.10 -9.28
CA PHE A 410 13.36 -6.53 -7.89
C PHE A 410 13.49 -8.04 -7.80
N PHE A 411 14.73 -8.52 -7.78
CA PHE A 411 15.03 -9.94 -7.69
C PHE A 411 15.18 -10.43 -6.25
N THR A 412 15.03 -11.74 -6.10
CA THR A 412 15.15 -12.46 -4.84
C THR A 412 16.47 -12.19 -4.15
N ASN A 413 16.42 -11.89 -2.85
CA ASN A 413 17.60 -11.64 -2.01
C ASN A 413 17.32 -11.96 -0.52
N ASP A 414 18.36 -11.94 0.31
CA ASP A 414 18.26 -12.27 1.75
C ASP A 414 18.29 -11.02 2.66
N LEU A 415 18.12 -9.82 2.09
CA LEU A 415 18.31 -8.54 2.81
C LEU A 415 17.11 -8.10 3.65
N SER A 416 16.02 -8.88 3.69
CA SER A 416 14.79 -8.57 4.43
C SER A 416 14.19 -7.19 4.12
N GLN A 417 14.34 -6.72 2.88
CA GLN A 417 13.77 -5.47 2.38
C GLN A 417 12.25 -5.61 2.21
N SER A 418 11.50 -4.54 2.51
CA SER A 418 10.04 -4.54 2.40
C SER A 418 9.57 -3.50 1.39
N ILE A 419 8.79 -3.94 0.39
CA ILE A 419 8.24 -3.06 -0.65
C ILE A 419 6.77 -2.78 -0.35
N TYR A 420 6.39 -1.50 -0.43
CA TYR A 420 5.02 -1.05 -0.19
C TYR A 420 4.54 -0.12 -1.31
N ALA A 421 3.24 -0.10 -1.57
CA ALA A 421 2.63 0.84 -2.52
C ALA A 421 1.14 1.03 -2.22
N ASN A 422 0.55 2.14 -2.66
CA ASN A 422 -0.91 2.36 -2.62
C ASN A 422 -1.57 1.72 -3.85
N ARG A 423 -1.91 0.43 -3.73
CA ARG A 423 -2.49 -0.39 -4.82
C ARG A 423 -3.97 -0.66 -4.67
N GLY A 424 -4.64 -0.01 -3.71
CA GLY A 424 -6.08 -0.12 -3.54
C GLY A 424 -6.82 0.53 -4.71
N ALA A 425 -6.58 1.84 -4.90
CA ALA A 425 -7.15 2.62 -6.00
C ALA A 425 -6.10 3.09 -7.03
N ASN A 426 -4.80 2.83 -6.77
CA ASN A 426 -3.69 3.18 -7.66
C ASN A 426 -3.52 4.69 -7.93
N GLY A 427 -3.90 5.54 -6.96
CA GLY A 427 -3.78 7.00 -7.07
C GLY A 427 -2.33 7.51 -7.05
N ILE A 428 -2.08 8.63 -7.71
CA ILE A 428 -0.78 9.35 -7.64
C ILE A 428 -0.77 10.37 -6.50
N ASP A 429 -1.92 10.63 -5.90
CA ASP A 429 -2.14 11.53 -4.80
C ASP A 429 -1.70 10.92 -3.47
N GLY A 430 -1.15 11.76 -2.58
CA GLY A 430 -0.84 11.34 -1.21
C GLY A 430 0.33 10.38 -1.05
N VAL A 431 1.09 10.10 -2.12
CA VAL A 431 2.18 9.11 -2.11
C VAL A 431 3.30 9.55 -1.16
N VAL A 432 3.71 10.81 -1.20
CA VAL A 432 4.74 11.38 -0.31
C VAL A 432 4.27 11.28 1.15
N SER A 433 3.05 11.71 1.43
CA SER A 433 2.48 11.68 2.77
C SER A 433 2.34 10.27 3.32
N THR A 434 1.95 9.30 2.48
CA THR A 434 1.88 7.89 2.88
C THR A 434 3.27 7.35 3.24
N ALA A 435 4.28 7.60 2.41
CA ALA A 435 5.65 7.17 2.70
C ALA A 435 6.20 7.83 3.97
N LEU A 436 5.93 9.13 4.18
CA LEU A 436 6.26 9.83 5.43
C LEU A 436 5.54 9.21 6.64
N GLY A 437 4.27 8.82 6.51
CA GLY A 437 3.55 8.13 7.56
C GLY A 437 4.21 6.80 7.94
N MET A 438 4.73 6.08 6.94
CA MET A 438 5.48 4.84 7.17
C MET A 438 6.86 5.08 7.80
N SER A 439 7.54 6.18 7.47
CA SER A 439 8.84 6.56 8.07
C SER A 439 8.78 6.78 9.59
N VAL A 440 7.58 6.92 10.16
CA VAL A 440 7.38 6.96 11.62
C VAL A 440 7.81 5.64 12.28
N LYS A 441 7.70 4.51 11.57
CA LYS A 441 8.03 3.17 12.10
C LYS A 441 9.13 2.43 11.35
N HIS A 442 9.43 2.84 10.11
CA HIS A 442 10.51 2.28 9.31
C HIS A 442 11.67 3.27 9.21
N ASP A 443 12.87 2.79 9.51
CA ASP A 443 14.15 3.48 9.30
C ASP A 443 15.20 2.38 9.03
N PRO A 444 15.85 2.32 7.85
CA PRO A 444 15.77 3.26 6.72
C PRO A 444 14.46 3.21 5.93
N MET A 445 14.00 4.38 5.48
CA MET A 445 12.81 4.55 4.63
C MET A 445 13.18 5.22 3.30
N TYR A 446 12.74 4.65 2.19
CA TYR A 446 12.91 5.19 0.85
C TYR A 446 11.58 5.39 0.15
N LEU A 447 11.51 6.36 -0.75
CA LEU A 447 10.39 6.60 -1.65
C LEU A 447 10.88 6.65 -3.09
N LEU A 448 10.40 5.75 -3.95
CA LEU A 448 10.57 5.84 -5.39
C LEU A 448 9.30 6.39 -6.04
N ILE A 449 9.40 7.55 -6.71
CA ILE A 449 8.24 8.32 -7.17
C ILE A 449 8.50 9.00 -8.51
N GLY A 450 7.48 9.15 -9.36
CA GLY A 450 7.57 9.99 -10.55
C GLY A 450 7.32 11.47 -10.23
N ASP A 451 7.86 12.37 -11.05
CA ASP A 451 7.72 13.83 -10.93
C ASP A 451 6.27 14.32 -10.76
N LEU A 452 5.31 13.87 -11.56
CA LEU A 452 3.90 14.28 -11.42
C LEU A 452 3.30 13.90 -10.06
N ALA A 453 3.60 12.69 -9.58
CA ALA A 453 3.13 12.21 -8.28
C ALA A 453 3.82 12.95 -7.12
N PHE A 454 5.10 13.27 -7.28
CA PHE A 454 5.85 14.07 -6.32
C PHE A 454 5.28 15.50 -6.23
N PHE A 455 5.04 16.13 -7.38
CA PHE A 455 4.35 17.43 -7.46
C PHE A 455 2.98 17.40 -6.78
N HIS A 456 2.19 16.35 -7.05
CA HIS A 456 0.82 16.24 -6.56
C HIS A 456 0.73 16.28 -5.03
N ASP A 457 1.77 15.86 -4.30
CA ASP A 457 1.79 15.81 -2.83
C ASP A 457 3.01 16.51 -2.19
N LEU A 458 3.52 17.59 -2.83
CA LEU A 458 4.60 18.40 -2.27
C LEU A 458 4.31 18.91 -0.85
N ASN A 459 3.04 19.24 -0.57
CA ASN A 459 2.59 19.69 0.75
C ASN A 459 2.89 18.67 1.87
N GLY A 460 2.96 17.38 1.54
CA GLY A 460 3.30 16.32 2.50
C GLY A 460 4.67 16.52 3.17
N LEU A 461 5.63 17.12 2.46
CA LEU A 461 6.99 17.39 2.98
C LEU A 461 7.00 18.30 4.21
N LEU A 462 5.96 19.11 4.42
CA LEU A 462 5.85 19.96 5.61
C LEU A 462 5.83 19.14 6.91
N THR A 463 5.16 17.98 6.89
CA THR A 463 5.06 17.09 8.06
C THR A 463 6.41 16.54 8.45
N ALA A 464 7.26 16.22 7.47
CA ALA A 464 8.60 15.72 7.72
C ALA A 464 9.46 16.72 8.50
N ARG A 465 9.46 17.99 8.09
CA ARG A 465 10.17 19.06 8.81
C ARG A 465 9.69 19.19 10.25
N LYS A 466 8.37 19.16 10.45
CA LYS A 466 7.76 19.36 11.77
C LYS A 466 8.11 18.24 12.76
N TYR A 467 8.19 17.01 12.27
CA TYR A 467 8.43 15.82 13.08
C TYR A 467 9.84 15.22 12.94
N GLN A 468 10.73 15.91 12.22
CA GLN A 468 12.12 15.49 11.96
C GLN A 468 12.19 14.05 11.41
N LEU A 469 11.29 13.74 10.47
CA LEU A 469 11.23 12.41 9.85
C LEU A 469 12.43 12.20 8.91
N ASN A 470 12.83 10.93 8.78
CA ASN A 470 13.97 10.50 7.97
C ASN A 470 13.49 9.71 6.77
N MET A 471 13.79 10.16 5.56
CA MET A 471 13.43 9.44 4.33
C MET A 471 14.25 9.94 3.13
N THR A 472 14.72 9.01 2.30
CA THR A 472 15.35 9.33 1.00
C THR A 472 14.32 9.18 -0.11
N ILE A 473 14.16 10.21 -0.94
CA ILE A 473 13.17 10.30 -2.01
C ILE A 473 13.90 10.28 -3.35
N ILE A 474 13.67 9.25 -4.15
CA ILE A 474 14.16 9.13 -5.52
C ILE A 474 13.03 9.57 -6.45
N VAL A 475 13.18 10.74 -7.06
CA VAL A 475 12.22 11.31 -8.01
C VAL A 475 12.69 10.98 -9.43
N MET A 476 11.98 10.10 -10.11
CA MET A 476 12.17 9.84 -11.54
C MET A 476 11.52 10.98 -12.33
N ASN A 477 12.33 11.93 -12.78
CA ASN A 477 11.88 13.10 -13.51
C ASN A 477 12.08 12.93 -15.02
N ASN A 478 11.02 12.48 -15.69
CA ASN A 478 10.91 12.41 -17.15
C ASN A 478 10.05 13.56 -17.72
N ASN A 479 9.79 14.59 -16.90
CA ASN A 479 8.97 15.76 -17.18
C ASN A 479 7.56 15.42 -17.66
N GLY A 480 6.84 14.55 -16.94
CA GLY A 480 5.43 14.30 -17.14
C GLY A 480 4.96 12.85 -16.99
N GLY A 481 3.90 12.50 -17.70
CA GLY A 481 3.24 11.20 -17.60
C GLY A 481 3.93 10.09 -18.40
N GLY A 482 5.17 9.71 -18.06
CA GLY A 482 5.98 8.75 -18.84
C GLY A 482 5.29 7.42 -19.17
N ILE A 483 4.38 6.93 -18.31
CA ILE A 483 3.58 5.72 -18.58
C ILE A 483 2.75 5.80 -19.87
N PHE A 484 2.24 6.98 -20.22
CA PHE A 484 1.36 7.11 -21.38
C PHE A 484 2.10 6.86 -22.70
N SER A 485 3.44 7.02 -22.70
CA SER A 485 4.30 6.68 -23.84
C SER A 485 4.34 5.16 -24.12
N TYR A 486 3.96 4.32 -23.16
CA TYR A 486 3.79 2.87 -23.35
C TYR A 486 2.42 2.49 -23.91
N LEU A 487 1.45 3.40 -23.91
CA LEU A 487 0.06 3.11 -24.25
C LEU A 487 -0.26 3.47 -25.72
N PRO A 488 -1.31 2.87 -26.32
CA PRO A 488 -1.63 3.08 -27.73
C PRO A 488 -1.84 4.56 -28.13
N GLN A 489 -2.35 5.40 -27.21
CA GLN A 489 -2.57 6.82 -27.46
C GLN A 489 -1.30 7.63 -27.75
N ALA A 490 -0.10 7.11 -27.46
CA ALA A 490 1.17 7.73 -27.87
C ALA A 490 1.33 7.88 -29.40
N LYS A 491 0.48 7.19 -30.19
CA LYS A 491 0.44 7.31 -31.65
C LYS A 491 -0.37 8.51 -32.16
N GLU A 492 -0.99 9.29 -31.27
CA GLU A 492 -1.79 10.48 -31.60
C GLU A 492 -1.03 11.77 -31.20
N PRO A 493 -0.02 12.20 -31.98
CA PRO A 493 0.95 13.22 -31.55
C PRO A 493 0.34 14.61 -31.33
N ASP A 494 -0.69 14.97 -32.09
CA ASP A 494 -1.26 16.33 -32.09
C ASP A 494 -1.85 16.77 -30.73
N HIS A 495 -2.21 15.81 -29.87
CA HIS A 495 -2.81 16.08 -28.56
C HIS A 495 -2.12 15.34 -27.41
N PHE A 496 -1.05 14.58 -27.70
CA PHE A 496 -0.45 13.70 -26.72
C PHE A 496 0.15 14.47 -25.54
N GLU A 497 0.93 15.50 -25.83
CA GLU A 497 1.62 16.29 -24.81
C GLU A 497 0.65 17.06 -23.93
N ASP A 498 -0.39 17.67 -24.48
CA ASP A 498 -1.36 18.45 -23.71
C ASP A 498 -2.23 17.60 -22.77
N LEU A 499 -2.56 16.36 -23.18
CA LEU A 499 -3.52 15.51 -22.45
C LEU A 499 -2.88 14.42 -21.59
N PHE A 500 -1.68 13.96 -21.95
CA PHE A 500 -1.05 12.79 -21.34
C PHE A 500 0.39 13.05 -20.91
N GLY A 501 1.19 13.67 -21.78
CA GLY A 501 2.56 14.06 -21.43
C GLY A 501 2.56 15.02 -20.24
N THR A 502 1.77 16.08 -20.32
CA THR A 502 1.58 17.11 -19.28
C THR A 502 2.90 17.55 -18.62
N PRO A 503 3.90 17.99 -19.40
CA PRO A 503 5.16 18.47 -18.84
C PRO A 503 4.92 19.66 -17.92
N MET A 504 5.66 19.70 -16.82
CA MET A 504 5.50 20.75 -15.81
C MET A 504 6.64 21.76 -15.84
N ASP A 505 7.81 21.38 -16.36
CA ASP A 505 9.02 22.20 -16.40
C ASP A 505 9.38 22.81 -15.03
N LEU A 506 9.22 22.02 -13.96
CA LEU A 506 9.47 22.45 -12.57
C LEU A 506 10.88 22.11 -12.09
N GLU A 507 11.46 23.01 -11.31
CA GLU A 507 12.75 22.80 -10.63
C GLU A 507 12.55 22.35 -9.17
N PHE A 508 12.61 21.04 -8.90
CA PHE A 508 12.36 20.51 -7.54
C PHE A 508 13.40 20.92 -6.49
N ALA A 509 14.56 21.44 -6.91
CA ALA A 509 15.51 22.09 -6.00
C ALA A 509 14.86 23.22 -5.17
N HIS A 510 13.89 23.94 -5.75
CA HIS A 510 13.14 24.97 -5.03
C HIS A 510 12.19 24.39 -3.98
N ALA A 511 11.54 23.25 -4.28
CA ALA A 511 10.73 22.53 -3.30
C ALA A 511 11.60 22.00 -2.15
N ALA A 512 12.76 21.41 -2.46
CA ALA A 512 13.71 20.96 -1.45
C ALA A 512 14.13 22.10 -0.53
N LYS A 513 14.48 23.27 -1.10
CA LYS A 513 14.80 24.48 -0.33
C LYS A 513 13.63 24.98 0.53
N LEU A 514 12.41 24.99 -0.03
CA LEU A 514 11.20 25.40 0.69
C LEU A 514 10.99 24.57 1.96
N TYR A 515 11.15 23.24 1.87
CA TYR A 515 10.95 22.30 2.97
C TYR A 515 12.22 21.96 3.76
N GLY A 516 13.39 22.47 3.36
CA GLY A 516 14.66 22.28 4.05
C GLY A 516 15.20 20.85 3.90
N ALA A 517 14.92 20.21 2.78
CA ALA A 517 15.43 18.90 2.42
C ALA A 517 16.82 19.01 1.77
N GLY A 518 17.63 17.95 1.91
CA GLY A 518 18.79 17.74 1.06
C GLY A 518 18.35 17.53 -0.40
N PHE A 519 19.17 17.95 -1.36
CA PHE A 519 18.86 17.83 -2.78
C PHE A 519 20.11 17.50 -3.58
N ILE A 520 20.01 16.47 -4.42
CA ILE A 520 21.03 16.07 -5.40
C ILE A 520 20.30 15.80 -6.71
N GLN A 521 20.81 16.37 -7.80
CA GLN A 521 20.32 16.06 -9.15
C GLN A 521 21.31 15.12 -9.82
N VAL A 522 20.77 14.07 -10.44
CA VAL A 522 21.50 13.02 -11.15
C VAL A 522 21.10 13.08 -12.61
N THR A 523 22.07 13.29 -13.48
CA THR A 523 21.89 13.39 -14.94
C THR A 523 22.60 12.28 -15.70
N ALA A 524 23.51 11.56 -15.05
CA ALA A 524 24.25 10.43 -15.60
C ALA A 524 24.33 9.26 -14.60
N GLU A 525 24.59 8.07 -15.12
CA GLU A 525 24.60 6.82 -14.34
C GLU A 525 25.64 6.84 -13.21
N GLU A 526 26.84 7.34 -13.50
CA GLU A 526 27.96 7.42 -12.55
C GLU A 526 27.70 8.34 -11.34
N GLU A 527 26.69 9.20 -11.41
CA GLU A 527 26.32 10.14 -10.34
C GLU A 527 25.33 9.51 -9.34
N PHE A 528 24.62 8.44 -9.72
CA PHE A 528 23.51 7.91 -8.94
C PHE A 528 23.94 7.26 -7.62
N LEU A 529 24.91 6.34 -7.66
CA LEU A 529 25.37 5.65 -6.46
C LEU A 529 26.02 6.63 -5.45
N PRO A 530 26.91 7.56 -5.85
CA PRO A 530 27.42 8.60 -4.95
C PRO A 530 26.30 9.45 -4.32
N ALA A 531 25.25 9.78 -5.08
CA ALA A 531 24.11 10.53 -4.55
C ALA A 531 23.33 9.75 -3.49
N LEU A 532 23.15 8.44 -3.70
CA LEU A 532 22.50 7.55 -2.73
C LEU A 532 23.32 7.43 -1.44
N GLU A 533 24.64 7.21 -1.55
CA GLU A 533 25.54 7.14 -0.41
C GLU A 533 25.58 8.46 0.39
N GLU A 534 25.56 9.61 -0.30
CA GLU A 534 25.49 10.92 0.34
C GLU A 534 24.16 11.14 1.08
N ALA A 535 23.04 10.72 0.47
CA ALA A 535 21.73 10.82 1.09
C ALA A 535 21.62 9.96 2.36
N ASP A 536 22.16 8.74 2.35
CA ASP A 536 22.14 7.81 3.48
C ASP A 536 22.93 8.31 4.70
N GLN A 537 23.92 9.17 4.47
CA GLN A 537 24.71 9.80 5.54
C GLN A 537 24.00 11.00 6.17
N ARG A 538 22.93 11.51 5.55
CA ARG A 538 22.20 12.70 6.00
C ARG A 538 20.88 12.33 6.65
N ARG A 539 20.67 12.82 7.88
CA ARG A 539 19.37 12.74 8.54
C ARG A 539 18.39 13.75 7.95
N GLY A 540 17.11 13.39 7.95
CA GLY A 540 16.02 14.23 7.47
C GLY A 540 15.49 13.75 6.13
N ILE A 541 14.94 14.68 5.35
CA ILE A 541 14.50 14.38 3.99
C ILE A 541 15.63 14.69 3.02
N ASN A 542 15.98 13.71 2.18
CA ASN A 542 16.91 13.87 1.08
C ASN A 542 16.18 13.55 -0.22
N ILE A 543 16.27 14.45 -1.20
CA ILE A 543 15.68 14.29 -2.53
C ILE A 543 16.81 14.05 -3.53
N ILE A 544 16.76 12.91 -4.21
CA ILE A 544 17.59 12.59 -5.35
C ILE A 544 16.68 12.69 -6.59
N GLU A 545 16.86 13.73 -7.38
CA GLU A 545 16.14 13.91 -8.64
C GLU A 545 16.93 13.27 -9.78
N VAL A 546 16.38 12.22 -10.38
CA VAL A 546 16.97 11.50 -11.50
C VAL A 546 16.34 12.00 -12.79
N MET A 547 17.14 12.71 -13.59
CA MET A 547 16.69 13.27 -14.87
C MET A 547 16.73 12.19 -15.95
N THR A 548 15.58 11.92 -16.57
CA THR A 548 15.44 10.93 -17.64
C THR A 548 14.63 11.48 -18.81
N ASN A 549 14.48 10.70 -19.88
CA ASN A 549 13.67 11.05 -21.03
C ASN A 549 12.65 9.95 -21.32
N ARG A 550 11.36 10.29 -21.34
CA ARG A 550 10.26 9.32 -21.53
C ARG A 550 10.28 8.59 -22.87
N GLU A 551 10.76 9.21 -23.94
CA GLU A 551 10.85 8.57 -25.26
C GLU A 551 11.98 7.53 -25.29
N ILE A 552 13.15 7.92 -24.77
CA ILE A 552 14.31 7.04 -24.62
C ILE A 552 13.95 5.86 -23.72
N ASN A 553 13.28 6.13 -22.59
CA ASN A 553 12.87 5.11 -21.62
C ASN A 553 12.00 4.01 -22.27
N VAL A 554 10.98 4.39 -23.04
CA VAL A 554 10.13 3.43 -23.77
C VAL A 554 10.92 2.65 -24.82
N ALA A 555 11.78 3.33 -25.57
CA ALA A 555 12.60 2.69 -26.59
C ALA A 555 13.51 1.63 -25.97
N ASN A 556 14.14 1.95 -24.84
CA ASN A 556 15.07 1.07 -24.14
C ASN A 556 14.37 -0.13 -23.50
N HIS A 557 13.22 0.07 -22.86
CA HIS A 557 12.40 -1.03 -22.37
C HIS A 557 11.97 -1.98 -23.50
N ARG A 558 11.56 -1.45 -24.66
CA ARG A 558 11.20 -2.29 -25.82
C ARG A 558 12.39 -3.04 -26.39
N LYS A 559 13.56 -2.39 -26.51
CA LYS A 559 14.80 -3.05 -26.92
C LYS A 559 15.13 -4.21 -25.97
N LEU A 560 15.04 -3.98 -24.66
CA LEU A 560 15.31 -4.98 -23.63
C LEU A 560 14.34 -6.17 -23.74
N TRP A 561 13.03 -5.91 -23.81
CA TRP A 561 12.03 -6.98 -23.95
C TRP A 561 12.21 -7.78 -25.24
N ASN A 562 12.50 -7.12 -26.36
CA ASN A 562 12.77 -7.80 -27.63
C ASN A 562 14.05 -8.64 -27.57
N PHE A 563 15.10 -8.15 -26.92
CA PHE A 563 16.33 -8.89 -26.68
C PHE A 563 16.04 -10.14 -25.86
N VAL A 564 15.41 -10.00 -24.68
CA VAL A 564 15.08 -11.14 -23.81
C VAL A 564 14.19 -12.15 -24.54
N SER A 565 13.15 -11.68 -25.25
CA SER A 565 12.26 -12.55 -26.03
C SER A 565 13.01 -13.34 -27.08
N ARG A 566 13.86 -12.69 -27.89
CA ARG A 566 14.65 -13.36 -28.93
C ARG A 566 15.56 -14.43 -28.32
N GLU A 567 16.36 -14.06 -27.32
CA GLU A 567 17.34 -14.97 -26.74
C GLU A 567 16.68 -16.14 -26.00
N MET A 568 15.55 -15.92 -25.32
CA MET A 568 14.78 -17.00 -24.70
C MET A 568 14.20 -17.97 -25.73
N THR A 569 13.62 -17.47 -26.82
CA THR A 569 13.09 -18.31 -27.90
C THR A 569 14.20 -19.12 -28.59
N THR A 570 15.40 -18.55 -28.77
CA THR A 570 16.57 -19.28 -29.27
C THR A 570 16.99 -20.40 -28.30
N ARG A 571 17.02 -20.13 -26.99
CA ARG A 571 17.34 -21.14 -25.95
C ARG A 571 16.35 -22.32 -25.99
N GLU A 572 15.05 -22.06 -26.15
CA GLU A 572 14.02 -23.12 -26.24
C GLU A 572 14.14 -23.96 -27.52
N ASN A 573 14.54 -23.36 -28.64
CA ASN A 573 14.70 -24.06 -29.91
C ASN A 573 16.01 -24.88 -30.02
N GLY A 574 16.92 -24.76 -29.05
CA GLY A 574 18.18 -25.52 -29.00
C GLY A 574 19.28 -25.01 -29.94
N ASP A 575 19.15 -23.82 -30.50
CA ASP A 575 20.16 -23.20 -31.37
C ASP A 575 21.27 -22.55 -30.51
N GLN A 576 22.54 -22.88 -30.80
CA GLN A 576 23.70 -22.29 -30.10
C GLN A 576 23.92 -20.82 -30.46
N PHE A 577 24.28 -20.05 -29.44
CA PHE A 577 24.71 -18.64 -29.47
C PHE A 577 25.54 -18.26 -30.72
N ASP A 578 25.06 -17.28 -31.50
CA ASP A 578 25.90 -16.54 -32.45
C ASP A 578 26.46 -15.30 -31.76
N SER A 579 27.76 -15.34 -31.44
CA SER A 579 28.47 -14.28 -30.70
C SER A 579 28.92 -13.11 -31.58
N SER A 580 28.39 -12.97 -32.79
CA SER A 580 28.89 -12.03 -33.80
C SER A 580 28.37 -10.58 -33.72
N TYR A 581 27.60 -10.21 -32.70
CA TYR A 581 27.15 -8.83 -32.50
C TYR A 581 27.40 -8.35 -31.06
N GLN A 582 28.67 -8.12 -30.74
CA GLN A 582 29.10 -7.26 -29.63
C GLN A 582 29.18 -5.80 -30.07
#